data_AF-A0A6B3I1A0-F1
#
_entry.id   AF-A0A6B3I1A0-F1
#
_cell.length_a   1.000
_cell.length_b   1.000
_cell.length_c   1.000
_cell.angle_alpha   90.00
_cell.angle_beta   90.00
_cell.angle_gamma   90.00
#
_symmetry.space_group_name_H-M   'P 1'
#
loop_
_entity.id
_entity.type
_entity.pdbx_description
1 polymer ?
#
loop_
_entity_poly.entity_id
_entity_poly.type
_entity_poly.pdbx_seq_one_letter_code
_entity_poly.pdbx_strand_id
1 'polypeptide(L)'
;YPIETVKTMSKIVCAAEEELLSKGLQPLVPGKKPRTQGGSVARAACEIADFLDGKALVAFTQSGDTARRLSRYRVAQPILAFTTDESTRNQLA
;
A
#
# COMPACT_ATOMS: atom_id res chain seq x y z
N TYR A 1 15.03 -12.03 -23.92
CA TYR A 1 14.63 -10.61 -23.91
C TYR A 1 14.30 -10.14 -22.48
N PRO A 2 15.26 -10.17 -21.53
CA PRO A 2 14.97 -9.92 -20.10
C PRO A 2 14.46 -8.49 -19.84
N ILE A 3 14.99 -7.50 -20.57
CA ILE A 3 14.58 -6.09 -20.43
C ILE A 3 13.14 -5.92 -20.96
N GLU A 4 12.84 -6.51 -22.11
CA GLU A 4 11.51 -6.44 -22.74
C GLU A 4 10.47 -7.15 -21.90
N THR A 5 10.82 -8.28 -21.29
CA THR A 5 9.94 -9.02 -20.38
C THR A 5 9.50 -8.15 -19.21
N VAL A 6 10.45 -7.49 -18.51
CA VAL A 6 10.12 -6.62 -17.38
C VAL A 6 9.32 -5.38 -17.81
N LYS A 7 9.70 -4.75 -18.94
CA LYS A 7 8.94 -3.63 -19.51
C LYS A 7 7.50 -4.01 -19.85
N THR A 8 7.30 -5.19 -20.42
CA THR A 8 5.96 -5.68 -20.78
C THR A 8 5.15 -5.97 -19.52
N MET A 9 5.75 -6.60 -18.51
CA MET A 9 5.07 -6.86 -17.23
C MET A 9 4.65 -5.56 -16.54
N SER A 10 5.53 -4.55 -16.49
CA SER A 10 5.21 -3.24 -15.92
C SER A 10 4.00 -2.61 -16.60
N LYS A 11 3.92 -2.64 -17.94
CA LYS A 11 2.75 -2.13 -18.67
C LYS A 11 1.46 -2.87 -18.32
N ILE A 12 1.50 -4.20 -18.25
CA ILE A 12 0.35 -5.03 -17.91
C ILE A 12 -0.15 -4.71 -16.49
N VAL A 13 0.76 -4.65 -15.52
CA VAL A 13 0.43 -4.36 -14.12
C VAL A 13 -0.18 -2.97 -13.98
N CYS A 14 0.44 -1.93 -14.57
CA CYS A 14 -0.10 -0.57 -14.50
C CYS A 14 -1.52 -0.47 -15.10
N ALA A 15 -1.76 -1.10 -16.25
CA ALA A 15 -3.09 -1.10 -16.87
C ALA A 15 -4.14 -1.84 -16.02
N ALA A 16 -3.76 -2.96 -15.40
CA ALA A 16 -4.66 -3.71 -14.52
C ALA A 16 -4.95 -2.95 -13.21
N GLU A 17 -3.94 -2.27 -12.65
CA GLU A 17 -4.09 -1.49 -11.42
C GLU A 17 -4.94 -0.24 -11.62
N GLU A 18 -4.88 0.41 -12.78
CA GLU A 18 -5.72 1.57 -13.11
C GLU A 18 -7.22 1.24 -12.98
N GLU A 19 -7.65 0.11 -13.54
CA GLU A 19 -9.04 -0.35 -13.40
C GLU A 19 -9.35 -0.74 -11.95
N LEU A 20 -8.49 -1.54 -11.32
CA LEU A 20 -8.74 -2.10 -9.99
C LEU A 20 -8.84 -1.01 -8.90
N LEU A 21 -7.98 0.00 -8.98
CA LEU A 21 -7.83 1.07 -7.98
C LEU A 21 -8.68 2.30 -8.28
N SER A 22 -9.26 2.41 -9.48
CA SER A 22 -10.16 3.51 -9.89
C SER A 22 -11.35 3.74 -8.95
N LYS A 23 -11.75 2.70 -8.21
CA LYS A 23 -12.90 2.73 -7.28
C LYS A 23 -12.55 3.29 -5.90
N GLY A 24 -11.31 3.73 -5.70
CA GLY A 24 -10.82 4.19 -4.40
C GLY A 24 -10.69 3.04 -3.40
N LEU A 25 -10.59 3.40 -2.12
CA LEU A 25 -10.39 2.45 -1.05
C LEU A 25 -11.60 1.54 -0.87
N GLN A 26 -11.37 0.23 -1.01
CA GLN A 26 -12.43 -0.76 -0.83
C GLN A 26 -12.99 -0.75 0.61
N PRO A 27 -14.32 -0.94 0.77
CA PRO A 27 -14.91 -1.14 2.08
C PRO A 27 -14.34 -2.36 2.80
N LEU A 28 -14.39 -2.34 4.13
CA LEU A 28 -13.98 -3.50 4.92
C LEU A 28 -14.96 -4.67 4.69
N VAL A 29 -14.39 -5.84 4.40
CA VAL A 29 -15.15 -7.09 4.39
C VAL A 29 -15.78 -7.31 5.77
N PRO A 30 -17.06 -7.73 5.86
CA PRO A 30 -17.71 -8.04 7.13
C PRO A 30 -16.85 -8.96 8.01
N GLY A 31 -16.70 -8.61 9.29
CA GLY A 31 -15.86 -9.37 10.24
C GLY A 31 -14.35 -9.13 10.14
N LYS A 32 -13.85 -8.36 9.15
CA LYS A 32 -12.41 -8.06 8.97
C LYS A 32 -11.98 -6.69 9.53
N LYS A 33 -12.75 -6.14 10.48
CA LYS A 33 -12.35 -4.90 11.18
C LYS A 33 -11.05 -5.12 11.96
N PRO A 34 -10.06 -4.20 11.87
CA PRO A 34 -8.83 -4.33 12.63
C PRO A 34 -9.11 -4.32 14.15
N ARG A 35 -8.41 -5.18 14.88
CA ARG A 35 -8.57 -5.35 16.34
C ARG A 35 -7.40 -4.81 17.15
N THR A 36 -6.33 -4.41 16.49
CA THR A 36 -5.14 -3.83 17.11
C THR A 36 -5.08 -2.35 16.82
N GLN A 37 -4.53 -1.56 17.75
CA GLN A 37 -4.38 -0.11 17.55
C GLN A 37 -3.66 0.22 16.23
N GLY A 38 -2.52 -0.43 15.95
CA GLY A 38 -1.78 -0.22 14.71
C GLY A 38 -2.57 -0.60 13.45
N GLY A 39 -3.47 -1.60 13.53
CA GLY A 39 -4.37 -1.93 12.42
C GLY A 39 -5.45 -0.87 12.22
N SER A 40 -6.03 -0.36 13.30
CA SER A 40 -7.06 0.68 13.28
C SER A 40 -6.51 1.99 12.74
N VAL A 41 -5.31 2.39 13.17
CA VAL A 41 -4.62 3.59 12.67
C VAL A 41 -4.28 3.45 11.19
N ALA A 42 -3.77 2.30 10.76
CA ALA A 42 -3.48 2.06 9.34
C ALA A 42 -4.73 2.16 8.46
N ARG A 43 -5.86 1.59 8.91
CA ARG A 43 -7.14 1.70 8.19
C ARG A 43 -7.61 3.15 8.10
N ALA A 44 -7.59 3.87 9.22
CA ALA A 44 -8.00 5.27 9.26
C ALA A 44 -7.12 6.15 8.36
N ALA A 45 -5.80 5.92 8.34
CA ALA A 45 -4.89 6.62 7.45
C ALA A 45 -5.23 6.40 5.97
N CYS A 46 -5.55 5.15 5.59
CA CYS A 46 -6.02 4.84 4.24
C CYS A 46 -7.33 5.56 3.90
N GLU A 47 -8.31 5.58 4.81
CA GLU A 47 -9.59 6.28 4.60
C GLU A 47 -9.41 7.78 4.44
N ILE A 48 -8.56 8.40 5.26
CA ILE A 48 -8.26 9.83 5.16
C ILE A 48 -7.56 10.14 3.83
N ALA A 49 -6.60 9.31 3.41
CA ALA A 49 -5.92 9.50 2.13
C ALA A 49 -6.87 9.39 0.94
N ASP A 50 -7.84 8.47 1.00
CA ASP A 50 -8.88 8.30 -0.02
C ASP A 50 -9.84 9.50 -0.07
N PHE A 51 -10.31 9.99 1.08
CA PHE A 51 -11.25 11.11 1.14
C PHE A 51 -10.66 12.47 0.77
N LEU A 52 -9.36 12.65 0.99
CA LEU A 52 -8.68 13.93 0.80
C LEU A 52 -7.80 13.96 -0.46
N ASP A 53 -7.90 12.95 -1.34
CA ASP A 53 -7.04 12.78 -2.50
C ASP A 53 -5.55 12.92 -2.13
N GLY A 54 -5.16 12.26 -1.02
CA GLY A 54 -3.81 12.30 -0.50
C GLY A 54 -2.81 11.84 -1.56
N LYS A 55 -1.65 12.50 -1.64
CA LYS A 55 -0.65 12.17 -2.68
C LYS A 55 0.13 10.89 -2.39
N ALA A 56 0.29 10.54 -1.11
CA ALA A 56 1.02 9.37 -0.64
C ALA A 56 0.70 9.07 0.83
N LEU A 57 0.91 7.82 1.24
CA LEU A 57 0.97 7.41 2.64
C LEU A 57 2.43 7.27 3.06
N VAL A 58 2.84 7.96 4.12
CA VAL A 58 4.21 7.88 4.64
C VAL A 58 4.25 7.02 5.90
N ALA A 59 5.08 5.97 5.88
CA ALA A 59 5.22 5.02 6.97
C ALA A 59 6.65 5.00 7.51
N PHE A 60 6.86 5.58 8.68
CA PHE A 60 8.08 5.35 9.47
C PHE A 60 7.94 4.00 10.19
N THR A 61 8.88 3.09 9.95
CA THR A 61 8.78 1.72 10.46
C THR A 61 10.15 1.11 10.70
N GLN A 62 10.30 0.39 11.82
CA GLN A 62 11.55 -0.30 12.14
C GLN A 62 11.56 -1.74 11.62
N SER A 63 10.44 -2.46 11.71
CA SER A 63 10.30 -3.87 11.30
C SER A 63 9.47 -4.08 10.02
N GLY A 64 8.94 -2.99 9.45
CA GLY A 64 8.07 -3.02 8.27
C GLY A 64 6.58 -3.26 8.57
N ASP A 65 6.18 -3.50 9.83
CA ASP A 65 4.79 -3.83 10.17
C ASP A 65 3.80 -2.73 9.74
N THR A 66 4.15 -1.45 9.92
CA THR A 66 3.31 -0.31 9.49
C THR A 66 3.09 -0.32 7.97
N ALA A 67 4.16 -0.45 7.18
CA ALA A 67 4.08 -0.48 5.71
C ALA A 67 3.24 -1.67 5.22
N ARG A 68 3.43 -2.85 5.82
CA ARG A 68 2.64 -4.05 5.51
C ARG A 68 1.16 -3.87 5.85
N ARG A 69 0.82 -3.20 6.95
CA ARG A 69 -0.58 -2.93 7.31
C ARG A 69 -1.27 -2.00 6.32
N LEU A 70 -0.58 -0.94 5.88
CA LEU A 70 -1.11 -0.04 4.86
C LEU A 70 -1.29 -0.77 3.51
N SER A 71 -0.28 -1.52 3.08
CA SER A 71 -0.29 -2.27 1.81
C SER A 71 -1.46 -3.26 1.70
N ARG A 72 -1.88 -3.86 2.82
CA ARG A 72 -3.03 -4.79 2.86
C ARG A 72 -4.35 -4.17 2.39
N TYR A 73 -4.50 -2.84 2.50
CA TYR A 73 -5.72 -2.15 2.10
C TYR A 73 -5.76 -1.78 0.61
N ARG A 74 -4.66 -1.99 -0.13
CA ARG A 74 -4.60 -1.76 -1.59
C ARG A 74 -5.18 -0.40 -2.00
N VAL A 75 -4.70 0.65 -1.34
CA VAL A 75 -5.03 2.03 -1.71
C VAL A 75 -4.36 2.41 -3.04
N ALA A 76 -4.94 3.37 -3.76
CA ALA A 76 -4.37 3.89 -5.00
C ALA A 76 -3.08 4.70 -4.76
N GLN A 77 -2.98 5.32 -3.58
CA GLN A 77 -1.88 6.18 -3.19
C GLN A 77 -0.61 5.36 -2.94
N PRO A 78 0.56 5.82 -3.41
CA PRO A 78 1.83 5.16 -3.13
C PRO A 78 2.14 5.17 -1.63
N ILE A 79 2.76 4.08 -1.15
CA ILE A 79 3.23 3.95 0.23
C ILE A 79 4.74 4.18 0.26
N LEU A 80 5.17 5.22 0.97
CA LEU A 80 6.58 5.54 1.19
C LEU A 80 7.01 5.03 2.56
N ALA A 81 7.72 3.90 2.57
CA ALA A 81 8.22 3.28 3.80
C ALA A 81 9.64 3.75 4.13
N PHE A 82 9.82 4.41 5.26
CA PHE A 82 11.10 4.84 5.80
C PHE A 82 11.53 3.93 6.94
N THR A 83 12.70 3.35 6.81
CA THR A 83 13.36 2.52 7.85
C THR A 83 14.85 2.82 7.86
N THR A 84 15.47 2.72 9.03
CA THR A 84 16.92 2.82 9.20
C THR A 84 17.62 1.46 9.03
N ASP A 85 16.86 0.37 8.95
CA ASP A 85 17.39 -0.98 8.79
C ASP A 85 17.29 -1.43 7.33
N GLU A 86 18.45 -1.72 6.74
CA GLU A 86 18.57 -2.18 5.35
C GLU A 86 17.86 -3.52 5.14
N SER A 87 17.88 -4.42 6.12
CA SER A 87 17.24 -5.73 5.99
C SER A 87 15.71 -5.59 5.88
N THR A 88 15.12 -4.70 6.69
CA THR A 88 13.71 -4.33 6.61
C THR A 88 13.39 -3.66 5.27
N ARG A 89 14.23 -2.75 4.77
CA ARG A 89 14.02 -2.12 3.45
C ARG A 89 13.97 -3.17 2.34
N ASN A 90 14.93 -4.09 2.32
CA ASN A 90 15.04 -5.12 1.28
C ASN A 90 13.85 -6.11 1.30
N GLN A 91 13.23 -6.33 2.47
CA GLN A 91 12.02 -7.16 2.58
C GLN A 91 10.73 -6.45 2.15
N LEU A 92 10.74 -5.13 2.01
CA LEU A 92 9.59 -4.33 1.56
C LEU A 92 9.63 -4.05 0.05
N ALA A 93 10.75 -4.35 -0.62
CA ALA A 93 11.01 -4.11 -2.04
C ALA A 93 10.48 -5.25 -2.93
#